data_AF-A0A8E1QYJ9-F1
#
_entry.id   AF-A0A8E1QYJ9-F1
#
_cell.length_a   1.000
_cell.length_b   1.000
_cell.length_c   1.000
_cell.angle_alpha   90.00
_cell.angle_beta   90.00
_cell.angle_gamma   90.00
#
_symmetry.space_group_name_H-M   'P 1'
#
loop_
_entity.id
_entity.type
_entity.pdbx_description
1 polymer ?
#
loop_
_entity_poly.entity_id
_entity_poly.type
_entity_poly.pdbx_seq_one_letter_code
_entity_poly.pdbx_strand_id
1 'polypeptide(L)'
;MEKIINEDFISKIKERVVCFNITKTYRNKERDSIYECAKKYWRVNGRRIKEADYVLAVSDGQIIGVYKPLRWYITDCKMYEGRWEFDGEELTDSPYLGQNVGKLFYRKQNPVAYINM
;
A
#
# COMPACT_ATOMS: atom_id res chain seq x y z
N MET A 1 -27.02 -11.29 -18.60
CA MET A 1 -25.64 -10.77 -18.81
C MET A 1 -24.77 -11.33 -17.70
N GLU A 2 -23.71 -11.99 -18.11
CA GLU A 2 -22.99 -13.04 -17.39
C GLU A 2 -22.53 -12.61 -15.98
N LYS A 3 -22.92 -13.42 -14.99
CA LYS A 3 -22.18 -13.55 -13.73
C LYS A 3 -20.84 -14.21 -14.06
N ILE A 4 -19.88 -13.44 -14.56
CA ILE A 4 -18.49 -13.79 -14.34
C ILE A 4 -18.28 -13.50 -12.86
N ILE A 5 -18.36 -14.55 -12.05
CA ILE A 5 -17.88 -14.54 -10.67
C ILE A 5 -16.37 -14.28 -10.81
N ASN A 6 -16.02 -13.01 -10.86
CA ASN A 6 -14.64 -12.57 -10.75
C ASN A 6 -14.22 -13.03 -9.36
N GLU A 7 -13.51 -14.16 -9.29
CA GLU A 7 -12.85 -14.57 -8.06
C GLU A 7 -12.11 -13.36 -7.53
N ASP A 8 -12.40 -13.02 -6.28
CA ASP A 8 -11.85 -11.85 -5.65
C ASP A 8 -10.31 -11.92 -5.66
N PHE A 9 -9.66 -11.07 -6.44
CA PHE A 9 -8.19 -11.03 -6.55
C PHE A 9 -7.51 -10.98 -5.18
N ILE A 10 -8.12 -10.30 -4.20
CA ILE A 10 -7.60 -10.19 -2.84
C ILE A 10 -7.47 -11.56 -2.16
N SER A 11 -8.40 -12.48 -2.42
CA SER A 11 -8.35 -13.87 -1.90
C SER A 11 -7.21 -14.72 -2.50
N LYS A 12 -6.63 -14.29 -3.63
CA LYS A 12 -5.51 -14.97 -4.30
C LYS A 12 -4.16 -14.55 -3.74
N ILE A 13 -4.07 -13.39 -3.08
CA ILE A 13 -2.85 -12.93 -2.41
C ILE A 13 -2.56 -13.86 -1.22
N LYS A 14 -1.38 -14.48 -1.18
CA LYS A 14 -0.96 -15.40 -0.10
C LYS A 14 0.04 -14.76 0.86
N GLU A 15 0.67 -13.69 0.39
CA GLU A 15 1.69 -12.93 1.08
C GLU A 15 1.06 -12.00 2.12
N ARG A 16 1.88 -11.56 3.07
CA ARG A 16 1.51 -10.56 4.07
C ARG A 16 1.71 -9.20 3.45
N VAL A 17 0.61 -8.48 3.25
CA VAL A 17 0.64 -7.25 2.45
C VAL A 17 0.08 -6.07 3.23
N VAL A 18 0.78 -4.95 3.14
CA VAL A 18 0.26 -3.64 3.56
C VAL A 18 -0.14 -2.85 2.33
N CYS A 19 -1.40 -2.45 2.25
CA CYS A 19 -1.90 -1.61 1.18
C CYS A 19 -2.05 -0.17 1.68
N PHE A 20 -1.47 0.76 0.93
CA PHE A 20 -1.50 2.18 1.18
C PHE A 20 -2.31 2.89 0.11
N ASN A 21 -3.44 3.47 0.50
CA ASN A 21 -4.19 4.34 -0.37
C ASN A 21 -3.49 5.71 -0.44
N ILE A 22 -2.79 5.93 -1.54
CA ILE A 22 -2.02 7.14 -1.82
C ILE A 22 -2.76 8.11 -2.76
N THR A 23 -4.03 7.84 -3.08
CA THR A 23 -4.83 8.62 -4.06
C THR A 23 -4.69 10.12 -3.82
N LYS A 24 -4.84 10.57 -2.57
CA LYS A 24 -4.77 11.99 -2.23
C LYS A 24 -3.36 12.56 -2.48
N THR A 25 -2.33 11.98 -1.88
CA THR A 25 -0.95 12.47 -1.97
C THR A 25 -0.45 12.43 -3.42
N TYR A 26 -0.83 11.40 -4.17
CA TYR A 26 -0.45 11.22 -5.56
C TYR A 26 -1.14 12.23 -6.49
N ARG A 27 -2.47 12.35 -6.42
CA ARG A 27 -3.23 13.29 -7.26
C ARG A 27 -2.86 14.75 -7.00
N ASN A 28 -2.59 15.08 -5.74
CA ASN A 28 -2.19 16.43 -5.35
C ASN A 28 -0.71 16.72 -5.63
N LYS A 29 0.06 15.75 -6.12
CA LYS A 29 1.51 15.85 -6.32
C LYS A 29 2.23 16.36 -5.07
N GLU A 30 1.81 15.87 -3.91
CA GLU A 30 2.40 16.25 -2.63
C GLU A 30 3.83 15.68 -2.47
N ARG A 31 4.22 14.73 -3.34
CA ARG A 31 5.55 14.10 -3.37
C ARG A 31 5.97 13.76 -4.79
N ASP A 32 7.28 13.62 -4.97
CA ASP A 32 7.94 13.52 -6.27
C ASP A 32 7.63 12.24 -7.05
N SER A 33 7.24 11.16 -6.36
CA SER A 33 7.00 9.87 -7.01
C SER A 33 5.94 9.02 -6.29
N ILE A 34 5.48 7.96 -6.97
CA ILE A 34 4.63 6.91 -6.39
C ILE A 34 5.35 6.24 -5.22
N TYR A 35 6.66 6.00 -5.35
CA TYR A 35 7.47 5.44 -4.28
C TYR A 35 7.49 6.35 -3.06
N GLU A 36 7.74 7.65 -3.22
CA GLU A 36 7.71 8.59 -2.08
C GLU A 36 6.31 8.70 -1.47
N CYS A 37 5.25 8.61 -2.29
CA CYS A 37 3.87 8.48 -1.82
C CYS A 37 3.66 7.22 -0.96
N ALA A 38 4.17 6.07 -1.41
CA ALA A 38 4.07 4.80 -0.71
C ALA A 38 4.97 4.75 0.53
N LYS A 39 6.13 5.38 0.50
CA LYS A 39 7.16 5.33 1.54
C LYS A 39 6.76 6.07 2.82
N LYS A 40 6.16 7.25 2.69
CA LYS A 40 5.94 8.20 3.81
C LYS A 40 4.45 8.48 4.03
N TYR A 41 3.95 9.11 5.08
CA TYR A 41 4.33 8.96 6.48
C TYR A 41 3.15 8.22 7.13
N TRP A 42 3.34 6.96 7.51
CA TRP A 42 2.22 6.08 7.83
C TRP A 42 1.98 5.95 9.32
N ARG A 43 0.71 6.05 9.72
CA ARG A 43 0.28 5.73 11.08
C ARG A 43 -0.20 4.28 11.11
N VAL A 44 0.69 3.38 11.51
CA VAL A 44 0.53 1.92 11.38
C VAL A 44 1.07 1.19 12.61
N ASN A 45 0.70 -0.08 12.74
CA ASN A 45 1.25 -0.94 13.78
C ASN A 45 2.63 -1.47 13.36
N GLY A 46 3.67 -1.05 14.09
CA GLY A 46 5.06 -1.42 13.82
C GLY A 46 5.34 -2.92 13.83
N ARG A 47 4.58 -3.73 14.60
CA ARG A 47 4.74 -5.20 14.59
C ARG A 47 4.24 -5.79 13.28
N ARG A 48 3.05 -5.39 12.82
CA ARG A 48 2.45 -5.92 11.58
C ARG A 48 3.25 -5.54 10.34
N ILE A 49 3.67 -4.29 10.21
CA ILE A 49 4.39 -3.85 9.01
C ILE A 49 5.77 -4.48 8.87
N LYS A 50 6.43 -4.81 9.99
CA LYS A 50 7.74 -5.50 9.96
C LYS A 50 7.65 -6.93 9.46
N GLU A 51 6.46 -7.50 9.45
CA GLU A 51 6.16 -8.80 8.88
C GLU A 51 5.66 -8.70 7.43
N ALA A 52 5.59 -7.50 6.84
CA ALA A 52 5.15 -7.33 5.46
C ALA A 52 6.14 -7.94 4.47
N ASP A 53 5.62 -8.80 3.59
CA ASP A 53 6.35 -9.29 2.43
C ASP A 53 6.30 -8.25 1.29
N TYR A 54 5.16 -7.55 1.14
CA TYR A 54 4.98 -6.49 0.15
C TYR A 54 4.22 -5.27 0.67
N VAL A 55 4.53 -4.12 0.06
CA VAL A 55 3.75 -2.87 0.14
C VAL A 55 3.09 -2.61 -1.20
N LEU A 56 1.78 -2.37 -1.20
CA LEU A 56 1.02 -1.98 -2.38
C LEU A 56 0.62 -0.51 -2.31
N ALA A 57 1.04 0.28 -3.28
CA ALA A 57 0.57 1.63 -3.49
C ALA A 57 -0.72 1.62 -4.31
N VAL A 58 -1.80 2.13 -3.73
CA VAL A 58 -3.14 2.10 -4.33
C VAL A 58 -3.60 3.52 -4.62
N SER A 59 -3.97 3.79 -5.87
CA SER A 59 -4.66 5.03 -6.27
C SER A 59 -5.98 4.69 -6.93
N ASP A 60 -7.07 5.33 -6.51
CA ASP A 60 -8.42 5.13 -7.07
C ASP A 60 -8.86 3.66 -7.10
N GLY A 61 -8.41 2.89 -6.11
CA GLY A 61 -8.70 1.48 -5.98
C GLY A 61 -7.85 0.57 -6.87
N GLN A 62 -6.93 1.10 -7.68
CA GLN A 62 -5.99 0.33 -8.48
C GLN A 62 -4.59 0.30 -7.86
N ILE A 63 -3.92 -0.85 -7.91
CA ILE A 63 -2.51 -0.97 -7.52
C ILE A 63 -1.65 -0.32 -8.61
N ILE A 64 -0.91 0.73 -8.25
CA ILE A 64 -0.05 1.49 -9.17
C ILE A 64 1.44 1.42 -8.80
N GLY A 65 1.78 0.72 -7.71
CA GLY A 65 3.16 0.44 -7.33
C GLY A 65 3.22 -0.75 -6.37
N VAL A 66 4.26 -1.56 -6.52
CA VAL A 66 4.49 -2.75 -5.68
C VAL A 66 5.93 -2.70 -5.21
N TYR A 67 6.12 -2.85 -3.90
CA TYR A 67 7.44 -2.74 -3.30
C TYR A 67 7.71 -3.89 -2.34
N LYS A 68 8.94 -4.38 -2.35
CA LYS A 68 9.46 -5.25 -1.31
C LYS A 68 10.13 -4.39 -0.23
N PRO A 69 9.54 -4.25 0.96
CA PRO A 69 10.16 -3.46 2.02
C PRO A 69 11.42 -4.18 2.54
N LEU A 70 12.56 -3.49 2.56
CA LEU A 70 13.82 -3.98 3.10
C LEU A 70 14.00 -3.59 4.58
N ARG A 71 13.50 -2.42 4.95
CA ARG A 71 13.53 -1.95 6.35
C ARG A 71 12.38 -1.00 6.63
N TRP A 72 11.94 -1.00 7.89
CA TRP A 72 10.96 -0.05 8.43
C TRP A 72 11.58 0.76 9.55
N TYR A 73 11.30 2.06 9.59
CA TYR A 73 11.82 2.97 10.60
C TYR A 73 10.81 4.08 10.91
N ILE A 74 10.95 4.70 12.09
CA ILE A 74 10.18 5.89 12.44
C ILE A 74 10.82 7.08 11.74
N THR A 75 9.99 7.95 11.15
CA THR A 75 10.44 9.16 10.47
C THR A 75 11.24 10.07 11.40
N ASP A 76 12.27 10.71 10.86
CA ASP A 76 13.01 11.79 11.51
C ASP A 76 12.34 13.16 11.33
N CYS A 77 11.31 13.24 10.48
CA CYS A 77 10.55 14.46 10.25
C CYS A 77 9.73 14.83 11.48
N LYS A 78 10.14 15.90 12.18
CA LYS A 78 9.47 16.40 13.40
C LYS A 78 7.98 16.68 13.21
N MET A 79 7.56 17.10 12.02
CA MET A 79 6.14 17.35 11.71
C MET A 79 5.29 16.07 11.74
N TYR A 80 5.91 14.92 11.54
CA TYR A 80 5.28 13.61 11.38
C TYR A 80 5.74 12.62 12.45
N GLU A 81 6.13 13.12 13.63
CA GLU A 81 6.66 12.32 14.73
C GLU A 81 5.81 11.06 15.02
N GLY A 82 6.50 9.93 15.20
CA GLY A 82 5.89 8.63 15.47
C GLY A 82 5.28 7.92 14.25
N ARG A 83 5.36 8.51 13.05
CA ARG A 83 4.94 7.84 11.81
C ARG A 83 6.06 6.97 11.24
N TRP A 84 5.67 5.91 10.55
CA TRP A 84 6.56 4.96 9.92
C TRP A 84 6.85 5.32 8.47
N GLU A 85 8.06 4.96 8.06
CA GLU A 85 8.54 4.90 6.69
C GLU A 85 9.16 3.53 6.41
N PHE A 86 9.38 3.24 5.13
CA PHE A 86 10.18 2.09 4.72
C PHE A 86 11.19 2.47 3.63
N ASP A 87 12.28 1.73 3.55
CA ASP A 87 13.05 1.64 2.30
C ASP A 87 12.81 0.27 1.68
N GLY A 88 12.63 0.24 0.36
CA GLY A 88 12.32 -0.97 -0.36
C GLY A 88 12.68 -0.88 -1.83
N GLU A 89 12.56 -2.01 -2.50
CA GLU A 89 12.79 -2.15 -3.93
C GLU A 89 11.45 -2.22 -4.66
N GLU A 90 11.34 -1.54 -5.80
CA GLU A 90 10.17 -1.61 -6.66
C GLU A 90 10.18 -2.90 -7.49
N LEU A 91 9.02 -3.55 -7.56
CA LEU A 91 8.79 -4.74 -8.37
C LEU A 91 7.95 -4.34 -9.59
N THR A 92 8.63 -3.91 -10.65
CA THR A 92 8.03 -3.33 -11.85
C THR A 92 7.30 -4.35 -12.74
N ASP A 93 7.57 -5.64 -12.56
CA ASP A 93 6.96 -6.78 -13.27
C ASP A 93 5.96 -7.56 -12.39
N SER A 94 5.58 -7.00 -11.23
CA SER A 94 4.67 -7.67 -10.30
C SER A 94 3.29 -7.96 -10.92
N PRO A 95 2.75 -9.19 -10.74
CA PRO A 95 1.40 -9.54 -11.23
C PRO A 95 0.27 -8.78 -10.51
N TYR A 96 0.58 -8.06 -9.43
CA TYR A 96 -0.40 -7.25 -8.72
C TYR A 96 -0.62 -5.88 -9.34
N LEU A 97 0.32 -5.39 -10.16
CA LEU A 97 0.18 -4.09 -10.82
C LEU A 97 -1.08 -4.06 -11.68
N GLY A 98 -1.81 -2.95 -11.59
CA GLY A 98 -3.06 -2.74 -12.34
C GLY A 98 -4.29 -3.44 -11.77
N GLN A 99 -4.16 -4.31 -10.77
CA GLN A 99 -5.30 -5.02 -10.18
C GLN A 99 -6.15 -4.11 -9.31
N ASN A 100 -7.47 -4.36 -9.28
CA ASN A 100 -8.41 -3.58 -8.48
C ASN A 100 -8.54 -4.14 -7.06
N VAL A 101 -8.26 -3.29 -6.08
CA VAL A 101 -8.38 -3.56 -4.64
C VAL A 101 -9.21 -2.49 -3.93
N GLY A 102 -10.01 -1.70 -4.65
CA GLY A 102 -10.75 -0.56 -4.11
C GLY A 102 -11.68 -0.92 -2.95
N LYS A 103 -12.20 -2.16 -2.95
CA LYS A 103 -13.01 -2.69 -1.86
C LYS A 103 -12.32 -2.72 -0.50
N LEU A 104 -10.98 -2.74 -0.44
CA LEU A 104 -10.23 -2.66 0.81
C LEU A 104 -10.47 -1.36 1.57
N PHE A 105 -10.76 -0.29 0.81
CA PHE A 105 -10.91 1.09 1.30
C PHE A 105 -12.35 1.60 1.22
N TYR A 106 -13.29 0.79 0.74
CA TYR A 106 -14.69 1.18 0.63
C TYR A 106 -15.26 1.55 2.01
N ARG A 107 -15.77 2.78 2.13
CA ARG A 107 -16.32 3.37 3.38
C ARG A 107 -15.34 3.37 4.58
N LYS A 108 -14.03 3.31 4.34
CA LYS A 108 -13.01 3.43 5.39
C LYS A 108 -12.37 4.82 5.37
N GLN A 109 -12.24 5.43 6.54
CA GLN A 109 -11.46 6.67 6.71
C GLN A 109 -9.94 6.40 6.76
N ASN A 110 -9.54 5.21 7.21
CA ASN A 110 -8.12 4.85 7.30
C ASN A 110 -7.56 4.48 5.92
N PRO A 111 -6.53 5.19 5.42
CA PRO A 111 -5.90 4.89 4.12
C PRO A 111 -4.97 3.67 4.17
N VAL A 112 -4.98 2.88 5.24
CA VAL A 112 -4.20 1.65 5.38
C VAL A 112 -5.10 0.43 5.44
N ALA A 113 -4.77 -0.59 4.65
CA ALA A 113 -5.36 -1.91 4.72
C ALA A 113 -4.28 -2.98 4.84
N TYR A 114 -4.67 -4.13 5.38
CA TYR A 114 -3.78 -5.27 5.60
C TYR A 114 -4.41 -6.52 5.00
N ILE A 115 -3.58 -7.39 4.42
CA ILE A 115 -3.97 -8.69 3.86
C ILE A 115 -3.07 -9.74 4.50
N ASN A 116 -3.66 -10.82 5.02
CA ASN A 116 -2.98 -11.94 5.69
C ASN A 116 -2.07 -11.55 6.88
N MET A 117 -2.40 -10.47 7.61
CA MET A 117 -1.68 -9.99 8.82
C MET A 117 -2.56 -9.91 10.06
#